data_AF-A0A6I3NZS6-F1
#
_entry.id   AF-A0A6I3NZS6-F1
#
_cell.length_a   1.000
_cell.length_b   1.000
_cell.length_c   1.000
_cell.angle_alpha   90.00
_cell.angle_beta   90.00
_cell.angle_gamma   90.00
#
_symmetry.space_group_name_H-M   'P 1'
#
loop_
_entity.id
_entity.type
_entity.pdbx_description
1 polymer ?
#
loop_
_entity_poly.entity_id
_entity_poly.type
_entity_poly.pdbx_seq_one_letter_code
_entity_poly.pdbx_strand_id
1 'polypeptide(L)'
;MKDFKLILIQMKSLGGQEDLSVMMFRDSSEWVYRYKYQLKENVSVRLMFKYNSKKRALIQEEAYLYADDQTVEGSDFLQKLSTYGKDRTWLKNQSKKVAEQYILGTWFKNGSSRYSLKNLGDMKIEYNKLIEE
;
A
#
# COMPACT_ATOMS: atom_id res chain seq x y z
N MET A 1 2.63 -27.03 8.61
CA MET A 1 2.37 -25.72 7.95
C MET A 1 3.15 -25.72 6.64
N LYS A 2 2.57 -25.31 5.51
CA LYS A 2 3.35 -25.11 4.28
C LYS A 2 4.19 -23.85 4.46
N ASP A 3 5.50 -23.96 4.30
CA ASP A 3 6.42 -22.81 4.34
C ASP A 3 6.17 -21.90 3.15
N PHE A 4 5.36 -20.85 3.33
CA PHE A 4 5.17 -19.84 2.31
C PHE A 4 6.42 -18.94 2.24
N LYS A 5 7.27 -19.14 1.24
CA LYS A 5 8.44 -18.29 1.00
C LYS A 5 8.02 -16.98 0.32
N LEU A 6 8.07 -15.88 1.07
CA LEU A 6 7.94 -14.52 0.54
C LEU A 6 9.26 -14.09 -0.12
N ILE A 7 9.20 -13.61 -1.35
CA ILE A 7 10.38 -13.20 -2.12
C ILE A 7 10.25 -11.72 -2.46
N LEU A 8 11.27 -10.94 -2.14
CA LEU A 8 11.40 -9.56 -2.61
C LEU A 8 11.71 -9.58 -4.11
N ILE A 9 10.83 -8.98 -4.90
CA ILE A 9 10.96 -8.90 -6.35
C ILE A 9 11.62 -7.57 -6.75
N GLN A 10 11.18 -6.47 -6.14
CA GLN A 10 11.65 -5.14 -6.48
C GLN A 10 11.54 -4.21 -5.28
N MET A 11 12.56 -3.38 -5.07
CA MET A 11 12.48 -2.20 -4.21
C MET A 11 12.66 -0.97 -5.09
N LYS A 12 11.80 0.03 -4.93
CA LYS A 12 11.80 1.27 -5.70
C LYS A 12 11.71 2.46 -4.76
N SER A 13 12.72 3.32 -4.79
CA SER A 13 12.56 4.68 -4.28
C SER A 13 11.73 5.46 -5.28
N LEU A 14 10.65 6.08 -4.81
CA LEU A 14 9.72 6.86 -5.61
C LEU A 14 10.05 8.36 -5.59
N GLY A 15 11.16 8.72 -4.93
CA GLY A 15 11.65 10.08 -4.73
C GLY A 15 11.25 10.63 -3.36
N GLY A 16 12.09 11.52 -2.82
CA GLY A 16 11.84 12.19 -1.56
C GLY A 16 11.72 11.22 -0.37
N GLN A 17 10.51 11.12 0.19
CA GLN A 17 10.21 10.38 1.41
C GLN A 17 9.60 8.99 1.15
N GLU A 18 9.50 8.56 -0.10
CA GLU A 18 8.62 7.46 -0.51
C GLU A 18 9.37 6.24 -1.06
N ASP A 19 9.09 5.07 -0.50
CA ASP A 19 9.61 3.79 -0.97
C ASP A 19 8.47 2.78 -1.19
N LEU A 20 8.61 1.95 -2.22
CA LEU A 20 7.70 0.83 -2.52
C LEU A 20 8.50 -0.45 -2.70
N SER A 21 8.13 -1.48 -1.93
CA SER A 21 8.64 -2.84 -2.07
C SER A 21 7.55 -3.75 -2.63
N VAL A 22 7.89 -4.50 -3.67
CA VAL A 22 7.04 -5.49 -4.32
C VAL A 22 7.56 -6.88 -4.00
N MET A 23 6.69 -7.72 -3.46
CA MET A 23 7.00 -9.09 -3.08
C MET A 23 5.97 -10.05 -3.67
N MET A 24 6.36 -11.30 -3.84
CA MET A 24 5.48 -12.38 -4.28
C MET A 24 5.67 -13.58 -3.35
N PHE A 25 4.58 -14.27 -3.03
CA PHE A 25 4.68 -15.59 -2.42
C PHE A 25 4.92 -16.62 -3.52
N ARG A 26 6.06 -17.32 -3.49
CA ARG A 26 6.55 -18.20 -4.58
C ARG A 26 5.50 -19.19 -5.10
N ASP A 27 4.67 -19.70 -4.20
CA ASP A 27 3.67 -20.74 -4.51
C ASP A 27 2.25 -20.19 -4.66
N SER A 28 2.10 -18.88 -4.93
CA SER A 28 0.82 -18.23 -5.13
C SER A 28 0.85 -17.16 -6.23
N SER A 29 -0.32 -16.80 -6.75
CA SER A 29 -0.51 -15.62 -7.60
C SER A 29 -0.75 -14.33 -6.81
N GLU A 30 -0.41 -14.32 -5.52
CA GLU A 30 -0.63 -13.18 -4.63
C GLU A 30 0.61 -12.29 -4.58
N TRP A 31 0.40 -11.02 -4.96
CA TRP A 31 1.41 -9.98 -4.92
C TRP A 31 1.20 -9.11 -3.69
N VAL A 32 2.29 -8.76 -3.01
CA VAL A 32 2.29 -7.89 -1.83
C VAL A 32 3.09 -6.64 -2.13
N TYR A 33 2.51 -5.50 -1.79
CA TYR A 33 3.07 -4.17 -1.98
C TYR A 33 3.20 -3.49 -0.63
N ARG A 34 4.43 -3.28 -0.17
CA ARG A 34 4.70 -2.52 1.06
C ARG A 34 5.18 -1.14 0.69
N TYR A 35 4.41 -0.14 1.09
CA TYR A 35 4.74 1.27 0.91
C TYR A 35 5.20 1.88 2.23
N LYS A 36 6.20 2.75 2.14
CA LYS A 36 6.74 3.52 3.25
C LYS A 36 6.77 4.99 2.86
N TYR A 37 6.22 5.83 3.73
CA TYR A 37 6.41 7.27 3.68
C TYR A 37 7.17 7.72 4.93
N GLN A 38 8.39 8.24 4.78
CA GLN A 38 9.22 8.72 5.88
C GLN A 38 8.78 10.13 6.31
N LEU A 39 8.30 10.29 7.54
CA LEU A 39 7.90 11.59 8.09
C LEU A 39 9.10 12.36 8.65
N LYS A 40 9.93 11.68 9.42
CA LYS A 40 11.22 12.13 9.98
C LYS A 40 12.06 10.89 10.34
N GLU A 41 13.27 11.06 10.83
CA GLU A 41 14.08 9.93 11.32
C GLU A 41 13.28 9.00 12.26
N ASN A 42 13.34 7.69 11.99
CA ASN A 42 12.62 6.62 12.70
C ASN A 42 11.09 6.74 12.78
N VAL A 43 10.47 7.66 12.04
CA VAL A 43 9.00 7.80 11.97
C VAL A 43 8.50 7.68 10.55
N SER A 44 7.62 6.72 10.30
CA SER A 44 7.11 6.45 8.96
C SER A 44 5.67 5.95 8.94
N VAL A 45 4.89 6.37 7.95
CA VAL A 45 3.61 5.73 7.61
C VAL A 45 3.90 4.49 6.77
N ARG A 46 3.25 3.39 7.10
CA ARG A 46 3.37 2.10 6.43
C ARG A 46 2.01 1.66 5.92
N LEU A 47 1.95 1.36 4.63
CA LEU A 47 0.75 0.83 3.99
C LEU A 47 1.10 -0.51 3.35
N MET A 48 0.20 -1.49 3.46
CA MET A 48 0.36 -2.77 2.80
C MET A 48 -0.85 -3.06 1.93
N PHE A 49 -0.59 -3.36 0.66
CA PHE A 49 -1.61 -3.81 -0.29
C PHE A 49 -1.31 -5.22 -0.74
N LYS A 50 -2.36 -6.01 -0.91
CA LYS A 50 -2.30 -7.36 -1.42
C LYS A 50 -3.23 -7.52 -2.60
N TYR A 51 -2.72 -8.06 -3.70
CA TYR A 51 -3.57 -8.49 -4.79
C TYR A 51 -4.07 -9.91 -4.56
N ASN A 52 -5.40 -10.05 -4.49
CA ASN A 52 -6.06 -11.35 -4.39
C ASN A 52 -6.72 -11.69 -5.73
N SER A 53 -6.15 -12.67 -6.45
CA SER A 53 -6.62 -13.07 -7.78
C SER A 53 -8.02 -13.69 -7.77
N LYS A 54 -8.40 -14.40 -6.69
CA LYS A 54 -9.73 -15.02 -6.56
C LYS A 54 -10.82 -13.97 -6.37
N LYS A 55 -10.55 -12.95 -5.55
CA LYS A 55 -11.47 -11.81 -5.33
C LYS A 55 -11.41 -10.77 -6.44
N ARG A 56 -10.39 -10.85 -7.32
CA ARG A 56 -10.05 -9.81 -8.30
C ARG A 56 -9.97 -8.44 -7.63
N ALA A 57 -9.26 -8.37 -6.51
CA ALA A 57 -9.20 -7.15 -5.70
C ALA A 57 -7.77 -6.81 -5.30
N LEU A 58 -7.42 -5.52 -5.37
CA LEU A 58 -6.27 -4.95 -4.68
C LEU A 58 -6.76 -4.44 -3.33
N ILE A 59 -6.35 -5.11 -2.26
CA ILE A 59 -6.86 -4.88 -0.90
C ILE A 59 -5.78 -4.22 -0.08
N GLN A 60 -6.06 -3.08 0.53
CA GLN A 60 -5.20 -2.49 1.54
C GLN A 60 -5.42 -3.19 2.88
N GLU A 61 -4.57 -4.14 3.22
CA GLU A 61 -4.69 -4.91 4.46
C GLU A 61 -4.25 -4.09 5.68
N GLU A 62 -3.15 -3.35 5.56
CA GLU A 62 -2.56 -2.62 6.69
C GLU A 62 -2.39 -1.12 6.40
N ALA A 63 -2.60 -0.31 7.43
CA ALA A 63 -2.26 1.10 7.49
C ALA A 63 -1.89 1.46 8.93
N TYR A 64 -0.61 1.78 9.16
CA TYR A 64 -0.12 2.11 10.50
C TYR A 64 1.00 3.14 10.46
N LEU A 65 1.27 3.75 11.62
CA LEU A 65 2.44 4.58 11.86
C LEU A 65 3.46 3.77 12.66
N TYR A 66 4.69 3.71 12.16
CA TYR A 66 5.83 3.31 12.98
C TYR A 66 6.44 4.57 13.59
N ALA A 67 6.46 4.66 14.92
CA ALA A 67 7.03 5.78 15.66
C ALA A 67 7.42 5.33 17.08
N ASP A 68 8.54 5.86 17.60
CA ASP A 68 9.06 5.52 18.93
C ASP A 68 9.27 4.00 19.10
N ASP A 69 9.81 3.38 18.05
CA ASP A 69 10.06 1.95 17.93
C ASP A 69 8.83 1.04 18.11
N GLN A 70 7.65 1.59 17.83
CA GLN A 70 6.38 0.89 17.98
C GLN A 70 5.46 1.12 16.78
N THR A 71 4.59 0.14 16.54
CA THR A 71 3.47 0.24 15.61
C THR A 71 2.28 0.90 16.32
N VAL A 72 1.74 1.95 15.71
CA VAL A 72 0.57 2.69 16.17
C VAL A 72 -0.52 2.58 15.11
N GLU A 73 -1.71 2.15 15.52
CA GLU A 73 -2.84 1.83 14.63
C GLU A 73 -4.12 2.58 15.04
N GLY A 74 -5.19 2.46 14.25
CA GLY A 74 -6.51 2.95 14.61
C GLY A 74 -6.58 4.47 14.85
N SER A 75 -7.34 4.89 15.86
CA SER A 75 -7.49 6.31 16.24
C SER A 75 -6.17 6.96 16.66
N ASP A 76 -5.34 6.22 17.38
CA ASP A 76 -4.07 6.71 17.92
C ASP A 76 -3.08 7.00 16.79
N PHE A 77 -3.13 6.21 15.71
CA PHE A 77 -2.40 6.53 14.48
C PHE A 77 -2.81 7.90 13.97
N LEU A 78 -4.11 8.18 13.77
CA LEU A 78 -4.55 9.47 13.23
C LEU A 78 -4.19 10.64 14.15
N GLN A 79 -4.34 10.46 15.47
CA GLN A 79 -3.95 11.48 16.44
C GLN A 79 -2.45 11.77 16.36
N LYS A 80 -1.61 10.74 16.33
CA LYS A 80 -0.15 10.90 16.24
C LYS A 80 0.29 11.39 14.85
N LEU A 81 -0.39 11.02 13.78
CA LEU A 81 -0.13 11.53 12.43
C LEU A 81 -0.36 13.05 12.36
N SER A 82 -1.37 13.56 13.08
CA SER A 82 -1.70 14.99 13.11
C SER A 82 -0.60 15.85 13.71
N THR A 83 0.22 15.32 14.64
CA THR A 83 1.39 16.03 15.18
C THR A 83 2.47 16.28 14.12
N TYR A 84 2.38 15.61 12.97
CA TYR A 84 3.24 15.81 11.80
C TYR A 84 2.56 16.60 10.67
N GLY A 85 1.46 17.31 10.99
CA GLY A 85 0.72 18.15 10.05
C GLY A 85 -0.03 17.37 8.97
N LYS A 86 -0.40 16.12 9.25
CA LYS A 86 -1.11 15.24 8.32
C LYS A 86 -2.38 14.69 8.97
N ASP A 87 -3.48 14.80 8.26
CA ASP A 87 -4.79 14.35 8.71
C ASP A 87 -5.23 13.06 7.98
N ARG A 88 -6.44 12.61 8.28
CA ARG A 88 -7.05 11.46 7.58
C ARG A 88 -7.18 11.73 6.07
N THR A 89 -7.46 12.97 5.67
CA THR A 89 -7.55 13.36 4.25
C THR A 89 -6.24 13.10 3.52
N TRP A 90 -5.12 13.51 4.11
CA TRP A 90 -3.79 13.22 3.57
C TRP A 90 -3.54 11.72 3.46
N LEU A 91 -3.86 10.95 4.49
CA LEU A 91 -3.65 9.49 4.51
C LEU A 91 -4.47 8.78 3.43
N LYS A 92 -5.72 9.22 3.22
CA LYS A 92 -6.60 8.73 2.15
C LYS A 92 -6.04 9.03 0.77
N ASN A 93 -5.58 10.26 0.55
CA ASN A 93 -4.97 10.66 -0.71
C ASN A 93 -3.68 9.87 -0.99
N GLN A 94 -2.87 9.58 0.02
CA GLN A 94 -1.69 8.73 -0.17
C GLN A 94 -2.05 7.29 -0.46
N SER A 95 -3.03 6.71 0.25
CA SER A 95 -3.47 5.35 -0.02
C SER A 95 -3.97 5.20 -1.47
N LYS A 96 -4.74 6.18 -1.97
CA LYS A 96 -5.16 6.25 -3.37
C LYS A 96 -3.98 6.39 -4.33
N LYS A 97 -3.06 7.32 -4.07
CA LYS A 97 -1.86 7.53 -4.90
C LYS A 97 -1.07 6.23 -5.05
N VAL A 98 -0.85 5.52 -3.95
CA VAL A 98 -0.11 4.24 -3.94
C VAL A 98 -0.83 3.18 -4.78
N ALA A 99 -2.12 2.96 -4.54
CA ALA A 99 -2.90 1.98 -5.29
C ALA A 99 -2.96 2.34 -6.79
N GLU A 100 -3.38 3.55 -7.11
CA GLU A 100 -3.74 3.95 -8.46
C GLU A 100 -2.52 4.28 -9.33
N GLN A 101 -1.57 5.05 -8.80
CA GLN A 101 -0.44 5.53 -9.60
C GLN A 101 0.75 4.59 -9.55
N TYR A 102 1.09 4.07 -8.37
CA TYR A 102 2.31 3.29 -8.20
C TYR A 102 2.10 1.80 -8.51
N ILE A 103 1.05 1.20 -7.97
CA ILE A 103 0.77 -0.23 -8.19
C ILE A 103 0.10 -0.40 -9.55
N LEU A 104 -1.13 0.10 -9.71
CA LEU A 104 -1.92 -0.09 -10.92
C LEU A 104 -1.32 0.65 -12.12
N GLY A 105 -0.80 1.86 -11.93
CA GLY A 105 -0.12 2.60 -12.99
C GLY A 105 1.09 1.85 -13.57
N THR A 106 1.82 1.08 -12.76
CA THR A 106 2.89 0.21 -13.27
C THR A 106 2.33 -0.97 -14.04
N TRP A 107 1.26 -1.60 -13.55
CA TRP A 107 0.59 -2.68 -14.28
C TRP A 107 0.02 -2.24 -15.61
N PHE A 108 -0.61 -1.07 -15.70
CA PHE A 108 -1.16 -0.57 -16.97
C PHE A 108 -0.07 -0.26 -17.99
N LYS A 109 1.09 0.24 -17.55
CA LYS A 109 2.23 0.51 -18.44
C LYS A 109 2.83 -0.78 -19.01
N ASN A 110 2.87 -1.84 -18.21
CA ASN A 110 3.51 -3.11 -18.59
C ASN A 110 2.52 -4.15 -19.13
N GLY A 111 1.22 -3.89 -19.02
CA GLY A 111 0.14 -4.80 -19.37
C GLY A 111 -0.56 -4.45 -20.68
N SER A 112 -1.70 -5.11 -20.92
CA SER A 112 -2.54 -4.84 -22.08
C SER A 112 -3.20 -3.46 -21.96
N SER A 113 -3.24 -2.69 -23.05
CA SER A 113 -3.90 -1.38 -23.17
C SER A 113 -5.40 -1.38 -22.86
N ARG A 114 -6.01 -2.56 -22.66
CA ARG A 114 -7.42 -2.73 -22.30
C ARG A 114 -7.77 -2.20 -20.91
N TYR A 115 -6.80 -2.14 -20.00
CA TYR A 115 -7.04 -1.73 -18.61
C TYR A 115 -6.46 -0.34 -18.31
N SER A 116 -7.21 0.42 -17.52
CA SER A 116 -6.80 1.75 -17.05
C SER A 116 -7.52 2.08 -15.74
N LEU A 117 -7.17 3.19 -15.07
CA LEU A 117 -7.94 3.66 -13.92
C LEU A 117 -9.42 3.92 -14.23
N LYS A 118 -9.75 4.25 -15.49
CA LYS A 118 -11.13 4.43 -15.95
C LYS A 118 -11.82 3.11 -16.31
N ASN A 119 -11.06 2.03 -16.49
CA ASN A 119 -11.56 0.72 -16.86
C ASN A 119 -10.74 -0.39 -16.17
N LEU A 120 -11.15 -0.73 -14.95
CA LEU A 120 -10.53 -1.83 -14.18
C LEU A 120 -11.08 -3.21 -14.56
N GLY A 121 -12.07 -3.28 -15.47
CA GLY A 121 -12.84 -4.49 -15.71
C GLY A 121 -13.53 -4.95 -14.42
N ASP A 122 -13.40 -6.24 -14.10
CA ASP A 122 -13.97 -6.82 -12.88
C ASP A 122 -13.13 -6.58 -11.62
N MET A 123 -12.00 -5.88 -11.75
CA MET A 123 -11.12 -5.63 -10.61
C MET A 123 -11.62 -4.45 -9.78
N LYS A 124 -11.53 -4.57 -8.46
CA LYS A 124 -11.79 -3.48 -7.52
C LYS A 124 -10.61 -3.16 -6.61
N ILE A 125 -10.67 -1.99 -5.98
CA ILE A 125 -9.74 -1.56 -4.94
C ILE A 125 -10.53 -1.51 -3.63
N GLU A 126 -10.01 -2.13 -2.58
CA GLU A 126 -10.59 -2.11 -1.24
C GLU A 126 -9.60 -1.42 -0.30
N TYR A 127 -10.01 -0.35 0.37
CA TYR A 127 -9.14 0.38 1.29
C TYR A 127 -9.30 -0.13 2.73
N ASN A 128 -8.29 0.10 3.56
CA ASN A 128 -8.37 -0.23 4.98
C ASN A 128 -9.49 0.60 5.63
N LYS A 129 -10.21 0.03 6.62
CA LYS A 129 -11.33 0.71 7.29
C LYS A 129 -10.98 2.09 7.82
N LEU A 130 -9.75 2.27 8.31
CA LEU A 130 -9.25 3.58 8.78
C LEU A 130 -9.31 4.69 7.72
N ILE A 131 -9.28 4.31 6.45
CA ILE A 131 -9.34 5.20 5.28
C ILE A 131 -10.78 5.46 4.81
N GLU A 132 -11.67 4.50 5.04
CA GLU A 132 -13.06 4.55 4.59
C GLU A 132 -14.02 5.23 5.58
N GLU A 133 -13.71 5.22 6.87
CA GLU A 133 -14.40 6.00 7.91
C GLU A 133 -14.34 7.51 7.69
#